data_AF-A0A6A9SRV9-F1
#
_entry.id   AF-A0A6A9SRV9-F1
#
_cell.length_a   1.000
_cell.length_b   1.000
_cell.length_c   1.000
_cell.angle_alpha   90.00
_cell.angle_beta   90.00
_cell.angle_gamma   90.00
#
_symmetry.space_group_name_H-M   'P 1'
#
loop_
_entity.id
_entity.type
_entity.pdbx_description
1 polymer ?
#
loop_
_entity_poly.entity_id
_entity_poly.type
_entity_poly.pdbx_seq_one_letter_code
_entity_poly.pdbx_strand_id
1 'polypeptide(L)'
;MSPEIEFPTKAAADRVRDQHADQLCSDDDRRLKTVTFTSETPESVIDQAEAVATSEQATADRPAIEAVELTEAEKRNLDFSRDGVNVPKARYLKGLGAEYGVDAFQHVDPGEVDNVTDARPILERAAKSGGIDRGGGANYDDEATERQQRQRREQAEKHAKEGCDHARDSCEHGEPEACEFLSEACGYDDQQVEQLLSGDLPTDETSTEQGPSGPQKGALQRSWGGYKAAISEIDRLLTNLEERKAAAQQAFAAINQIREQAGQDPLEPERLHELLETTQDLAVQNHAEHR
;
A
#
# COMPACT_ATOMS: atom_id res chain seq x y z
N MET A 1 41.47 23.29 -8.45
CA MET A 1 41.64 21.85 -8.71
C MET A 1 40.42 21.43 -9.50
N SER A 2 40.60 20.69 -10.59
CA SER A 2 39.49 20.15 -11.37
C SER A 2 39.01 18.86 -10.70
N PRO A 3 37.69 18.66 -10.47
CA PRO A 3 37.18 17.41 -9.93
C PRO A 3 37.37 16.27 -10.94
N GLU A 4 37.80 15.11 -10.45
CA GLU A 4 37.99 13.88 -11.22
C GLU A 4 37.19 12.74 -10.59
N ILE A 5 36.39 12.05 -11.40
CA ILE A 5 35.57 10.91 -10.93
C ILE A 5 35.90 9.70 -11.80
N GLU A 6 36.35 8.61 -11.17
CA GLU A 6 36.63 7.33 -11.84
C GLU A 6 35.38 6.46 -11.87
N PHE A 7 35.04 5.97 -13.06
CA PHE A 7 33.92 5.05 -13.25
C PHE A 7 34.39 3.60 -13.42
N PRO A 8 33.59 2.62 -12.97
CA PRO A 8 33.93 1.21 -13.12
C PRO A 8 34.07 0.77 -14.59
N THR A 9 33.25 1.34 -15.47
CA THR A 9 33.26 1.08 -16.91
C THR A 9 33.45 2.34 -17.72
N LYS A 10 34.09 2.20 -18.90
CA LYS A 10 34.24 3.30 -19.86
C LYS A 10 32.90 3.78 -20.39
N ALA A 11 31.93 2.87 -20.56
CA ALA A 11 30.58 3.21 -21.00
C ALA A 11 29.86 4.11 -19.99
N ALA A 12 30.01 3.85 -18.68
CA ALA A 12 29.46 4.72 -17.65
C ALA A 12 30.10 6.12 -17.67
N ALA A 13 31.43 6.20 -17.80
CA ALA A 13 32.13 7.47 -17.98
C ALA A 13 31.64 8.23 -19.21
N ASP A 14 31.49 7.55 -20.35
CA ASP A 14 31.05 8.16 -21.61
C ASP A 14 29.60 8.67 -21.53
N ARG A 15 28.69 7.98 -20.83
CA ARG A 15 27.32 8.48 -20.59
C ARG A 15 27.31 9.77 -19.77
N VAL A 16 28.15 9.85 -18.72
CA VAL A 16 28.26 11.06 -17.89
C VAL A 16 28.85 12.21 -18.71
N ARG A 17 29.86 11.95 -19.55
CA ARG A 17 30.39 12.93 -20.50
C ARG A 17 29.32 13.45 -21.45
N ASP A 18 28.48 12.56 -21.98
CA ASP A 18 27.45 12.94 -22.94
C ASP A 18 26.32 13.74 -22.27
N GLN A 19 26.01 13.47 -20.99
CA GLN A 19 25.01 14.21 -20.23
C GLN A 19 25.50 15.59 -19.75
N HIS A 20 26.79 15.71 -19.44
CA HIS A 20 27.38 16.92 -18.86
C HIS A 20 28.50 17.52 -19.74
N ALA A 21 28.34 17.44 -21.07
CA ALA A 21 29.35 17.86 -22.04
C ALA A 21 29.83 19.31 -21.85
N ASP A 22 28.92 20.20 -21.44
CA ASP A 22 29.22 21.63 -21.22
C ASP A 22 30.08 21.90 -19.97
N GLN A 23 30.29 20.88 -19.13
CA GLN A 23 30.95 21.01 -17.82
C GLN A 23 32.27 20.23 -17.77
N LEU A 24 32.70 19.65 -18.89
CA LEU A 24 33.95 18.91 -19.01
C LEU A 24 35.15 19.84 -19.10
N CYS A 25 36.25 19.43 -18.47
CA CYS A 25 37.53 20.12 -18.61
C CYS A 25 38.07 19.93 -20.03
N SER A 26 38.84 20.90 -20.54
CA SER A 26 39.56 20.78 -21.81
C SER A 26 40.54 19.60 -21.84
N ASP A 27 40.98 19.17 -20.65
CA ASP A 27 41.97 18.12 -20.46
C ASP A 27 41.31 16.74 -20.20
N ASP A 28 39.98 16.63 -20.26
CA ASP A 28 39.28 15.35 -20.15
C ASP A 28 39.64 14.42 -21.33
N ASP A 29 40.16 13.23 -21.00
CA ASP A 29 40.53 12.23 -22.00
C ASP A 29 39.44 11.15 -22.10
N ARG A 30 38.66 11.21 -23.17
CA ARG A 30 37.58 10.25 -23.48
C ARG A 30 38.05 8.79 -23.65
N ARG A 31 39.36 8.54 -23.70
CA ARG A 31 39.93 7.18 -23.69
C ARG A 31 39.93 6.56 -22.29
N LEU A 32 39.88 7.38 -21.24
CA LEU A 32 39.93 6.96 -19.84
C LEU A 32 38.53 6.75 -19.26
N LYS A 33 38.46 5.96 -18.18
CA LYS A 33 37.26 5.78 -17.37
C LYS A 33 37.05 6.89 -16.34
N THR A 34 37.98 7.83 -16.26
CA THR A 34 37.92 8.99 -15.36
C THR A 34 37.37 10.17 -16.13
N VAL A 35 36.33 10.83 -15.59
CA VAL A 35 35.77 12.06 -16.14
C VAL A 35 36.34 13.24 -15.37
N THR A 36 36.94 14.18 -16.09
CA THR A 36 37.50 15.41 -15.51
C THR A 36 36.56 16.58 -15.78
N PHE A 37 36.04 17.18 -14.71
CA PHE A 37 35.12 18.32 -14.77
C PHE A 37 35.86 19.66 -14.70
N THR A 38 35.23 20.74 -15.18
CA THR A 38 35.76 22.09 -14.96
C THR A 38 35.70 22.46 -13.47
N SER A 39 36.57 23.35 -13.01
CA SER A 39 36.53 23.84 -11.63
C SER A 39 35.29 24.69 -11.29
N GLU A 40 34.53 25.11 -12.30
CA GLU A 40 33.27 25.87 -12.15
C GLU A 40 32.03 24.97 -12.15
N THR A 41 32.23 23.65 -12.24
CA THR A 41 31.15 22.67 -12.24
C THR A 41 30.37 22.74 -10.92
N PRO A 42 29.02 22.86 -10.95
CA PRO A 42 28.22 22.87 -9.74
C PRO A 42 28.41 21.58 -8.93
N GLU A 43 28.50 21.71 -7.61
CA GLU A 43 28.67 20.57 -6.68
C GLU A 43 27.58 19.52 -6.87
N SER A 44 26.34 19.93 -7.16
CA SER A 44 25.23 19.02 -7.45
C SER A 44 25.47 18.09 -8.65
N VAL A 45 26.26 18.51 -9.63
CA VAL A 45 26.61 17.66 -10.79
C VAL A 45 27.73 16.69 -10.43
N ILE A 46 28.68 17.13 -9.60
CA ILE A 46 29.74 16.27 -9.05
C ILE A 46 29.10 15.17 -8.18
N ASP A 47 28.21 15.53 -7.27
CA ASP A 47 27.47 14.59 -6.42
C ASP A 47 26.67 13.57 -7.26
N GLN A 48 26.04 14.03 -8.33
CA GLN A 48 25.29 13.16 -9.24
C GLN A 48 26.22 12.18 -9.97
N ALA A 49 27.36 12.64 -10.47
CA ALA A 49 28.34 11.81 -11.14
C ALA A 49 28.98 10.79 -10.18
N GLU A 50 29.26 11.17 -8.93
CA GLU A 50 29.74 10.26 -7.88
C GLU A 50 28.69 9.21 -7.50
N ALA A 51 27.41 9.59 -7.44
CA ALA A 51 26.32 8.64 -7.21
C ALA A 51 26.22 7.60 -8.33
N VAL A 52 26.39 8.03 -9.60
CA VAL A 52 26.43 7.12 -10.75
C VAL A 52 27.64 6.18 -10.65
N ALA A 53 28.84 6.71 -10.36
CA ALA A 53 30.05 5.90 -10.20
C ALA A 53 29.89 4.85 -9.09
N THR A 54 29.33 5.24 -7.95
CA THR A 54 29.07 4.34 -6.81
C THR A 54 28.05 3.25 -7.13
N SER A 55 26.95 3.62 -7.81
CA SER A 55 25.91 2.67 -8.22
C SER A 55 26.43 1.65 -9.25
N GLU A 56 27.24 2.11 -10.20
CA GLU A 56 27.90 1.25 -11.18
C GLU A 56 28.94 0.36 -10.50
N GLN A 57 29.64 0.84 -9.47
CA GLN A 57 30.64 0.05 -8.74
C GLN A 57 29.98 -1.11 -8.01
N ALA A 58 28.86 -0.85 -7.34
CA ALA A 58 28.03 -1.88 -6.72
C ALA A 58 27.50 -2.91 -7.73
N THR A 59 27.35 -2.52 -9.00
CA THR A 59 26.94 -3.41 -10.09
C THR A 59 28.13 -4.22 -10.64
N ALA A 60 29.32 -3.61 -10.73
CA ALA A 60 30.55 -4.24 -11.20
C ALA A 60 31.10 -5.30 -10.22
N ASP A 61 30.87 -5.10 -8.92
CA ASP A 61 31.28 -6.05 -7.88
C ASP A 61 30.40 -7.32 -7.81
N ARG A 62 29.33 -7.40 -8.62
CA ARG A 62 28.48 -8.59 -8.70
C ARG A 62 29.21 -9.70 -9.48
N PRO A 63 29.06 -10.97 -9.06
CA PRO A 63 29.69 -12.09 -9.75
C PRO A 63 29.28 -12.13 -11.23
N ALA A 64 30.22 -12.55 -12.07
CA ALA A 64 29.98 -12.68 -13.51
C ALA A 64 28.78 -13.59 -13.77
N ILE A 65 27.91 -13.17 -14.69
CA ILE A 65 26.70 -13.92 -15.06
C ILE A 65 27.13 -15.24 -15.67
N GLU A 66 26.69 -16.36 -15.10
CA GLU A 66 26.98 -17.68 -15.66
C GLU A 66 26.15 -17.92 -16.93
N ALA A 67 26.80 -18.35 -18.01
CA ALA A 67 26.11 -18.64 -19.27
C ALA A 67 25.37 -19.98 -19.21
N VAL A 68 24.06 -19.94 -18.99
CA VAL A 68 23.21 -21.13 -18.94
C VAL A 68 22.91 -21.63 -20.36
N GLU A 69 22.85 -22.95 -20.56
CA GLU A 69 22.49 -23.51 -21.87
C GLU A 69 21.03 -23.25 -22.24
N LEU A 70 20.80 -22.92 -23.52
CA LEU A 70 19.45 -22.78 -24.06
C LEU A 70 18.82 -24.16 -24.26
N THR A 71 17.54 -24.29 -23.89
CA THR A 71 16.76 -25.48 -24.25
C THR A 71 16.47 -25.50 -25.75
N GLU A 72 16.17 -26.68 -26.28
CA GLU A 72 15.77 -26.81 -27.69
C GLU A 72 14.48 -26.03 -28.02
N ALA A 73 13.60 -25.80 -27.03
CA ALA A 73 12.41 -24.97 -27.21
C ALA A 73 12.79 -23.48 -27.33
N GLU A 74 13.66 -22.97 -26.46
CA GLU A 74 14.15 -21.59 -26.51
C GLU A 74 14.91 -21.31 -27.81
N LYS A 75 15.75 -22.25 -28.26
CA LYS A 75 16.46 -22.13 -29.55
C LYS A 75 15.52 -22.02 -30.75
N ARG A 76 14.34 -22.64 -30.68
CA ARG A 76 13.33 -22.56 -31.75
C ARG A 76 12.47 -21.29 -31.68
N ASN A 77 12.27 -20.75 -30.48
CA ASN A 77 11.43 -19.59 -30.25
C ASN A 77 12.19 -18.26 -30.47
N LEU A 78 13.51 -18.27 -30.34
CA LEU A 78 14.36 -17.10 -30.60
C LEU A 78 14.68 -16.99 -32.09
N ASP A 79 14.45 -15.79 -32.66
CA ASP A 79 14.84 -15.47 -34.02
C ASP A 79 16.29 -14.96 -34.08
N PHE A 80 17.24 -15.87 -34.30
CA PHE A 80 18.67 -15.54 -34.47
C PHE A 80 19.02 -14.89 -35.81
N SER A 81 18.06 -14.74 -36.72
CA SER A 81 18.28 -14.00 -37.97
C SER A 81 18.14 -12.48 -37.78
N ARG A 82 17.60 -12.05 -36.63
CA ARG A 82 17.36 -10.66 -36.28
C ARG A 82 18.61 -9.99 -35.73
N ASP A 83 18.80 -8.72 -36.06
CA ASP A 83 19.94 -7.94 -35.56
C ASP A 83 19.91 -7.84 -34.03
N GLY A 84 21.09 -7.86 -33.41
CA GLY A 84 21.24 -7.85 -31.95
C GLY A 84 20.93 -9.17 -31.23
N VAL A 85 20.38 -10.19 -31.89
CA VAL A 85 20.05 -11.50 -31.29
C VAL A 85 21.13 -12.54 -31.62
N ASN A 86 21.84 -13.06 -30.61
CA ASN A 86 22.82 -14.13 -30.81
C ASN A 86 22.85 -15.14 -29.65
N VAL A 87 23.35 -16.34 -29.94
CA VAL A 87 23.37 -17.47 -28.99
C VAL A 87 24.13 -17.14 -27.70
N PRO A 88 25.35 -16.58 -27.72
CA PRO A 88 26.05 -16.19 -26.49
C PRO A 88 25.22 -15.24 -25.62
N LYS A 89 24.68 -14.16 -26.19
CA LYS A 89 23.86 -13.17 -25.48
C LYS A 89 22.61 -13.80 -24.86
N ALA A 90 21.91 -14.65 -25.59
CA ALA A 90 20.74 -15.36 -25.09
C ALA A 90 21.08 -16.28 -23.90
N ARG A 91 22.21 -16.99 -23.94
CA ARG A 91 22.68 -17.82 -22.80
C ARG A 91 22.96 -17.00 -21.54
N TYR A 92 23.57 -15.83 -21.71
CA TYR A 92 23.83 -14.92 -20.59
C TYR A 92 22.55 -14.29 -20.06
N LEU A 93 21.61 -13.87 -20.92
CA LEU A 93 20.30 -13.39 -20.49
C LEU A 93 19.53 -14.45 -19.71
N LYS A 94 19.56 -15.71 -20.18
CA LYS A 94 18.97 -16.83 -19.45
C LYS A 94 19.59 -17.03 -18.07
N GLY A 95 20.92 -16.99 -17.97
CA GLY A 95 21.62 -17.06 -16.69
C GLY A 95 21.27 -15.90 -15.76
N LEU A 96 21.10 -14.70 -16.32
CA LEU A 96 20.66 -13.53 -15.57
C LEU A 96 19.23 -13.69 -15.06
N GLY A 97 18.30 -14.17 -15.89
CA GLY A 97 16.92 -14.46 -15.45
C GLY A 97 16.90 -15.48 -14.30
N ALA A 98 17.73 -16.51 -14.39
CA ALA A 98 17.88 -17.51 -13.33
C ALA A 98 18.38 -16.91 -12.01
N GLU A 99 19.29 -15.92 -12.03
CA GLU A 99 19.73 -15.16 -10.83
C GLU A 99 18.53 -14.52 -10.11
N TYR A 100 17.56 -14.00 -10.86
CA TYR A 100 16.37 -13.33 -10.35
C TYR A 100 15.17 -14.26 -10.16
N GLY A 101 15.30 -15.54 -10.46
CA GLY A 101 14.18 -16.49 -10.41
C GLY A 101 13.04 -16.09 -11.35
N VAL A 102 13.35 -15.63 -12.57
CA VAL A 102 12.40 -15.28 -13.65
C VAL A 102 12.83 -15.86 -15.00
N ASP A 103 11.88 -16.08 -15.92
CA ASP A 103 12.21 -16.39 -17.31
C ASP A 103 12.62 -15.10 -18.04
N ALA A 104 13.90 -14.99 -18.40
CA ALA A 104 14.43 -13.80 -19.05
C ALA A 104 13.69 -13.45 -20.35
N PHE A 105 13.29 -14.46 -21.14
CA PHE A 105 12.73 -14.24 -22.47
C PHE A 105 11.24 -13.83 -22.44
N GLN A 106 10.60 -13.91 -21.27
CA GLN A 106 9.26 -13.34 -21.07
C GLN A 106 9.28 -11.83 -20.79
N HIS A 107 10.44 -11.29 -20.41
CA HIS A 107 10.55 -9.91 -19.95
C HIS A 107 11.52 -9.07 -20.77
N VAL A 108 12.47 -9.72 -21.45
CA VAL A 108 13.54 -9.03 -22.16
C VAL A 108 13.71 -9.66 -23.53
N ASP A 109 13.57 -8.84 -24.56
CA ASP A 109 13.91 -9.22 -25.92
C ASP A 109 15.44 -9.06 -26.13
N PRO A 110 16.17 -10.12 -26.49
CA PRO A 110 17.61 -10.04 -26.75
C PRO A 110 18.02 -9.04 -27.83
N GLY A 111 17.12 -8.67 -28.75
CA GLY A 111 17.43 -7.70 -29.81
C GLY A 111 17.31 -6.24 -29.35
N GLU A 112 16.67 -5.97 -28.22
CA GLU A 112 16.39 -4.61 -27.73
C GLU A 112 17.35 -4.14 -26.62
N VAL A 113 18.16 -5.05 -26.07
CA VAL A 113 19.16 -4.71 -25.04
C VAL A 113 20.55 -4.69 -25.64
N ASP A 114 21.31 -3.61 -25.53
CA ASP A 114 22.67 -3.56 -26.08
C ASP A 114 23.62 -4.49 -25.30
N ASN A 115 23.53 -4.47 -23.96
CA ASN A 115 24.29 -5.36 -23.08
C ASN A 115 23.36 -6.22 -22.22
N VAL A 116 23.83 -7.42 -21.86
CA VAL A 116 23.08 -8.33 -20.97
C VAL A 116 22.79 -7.68 -19.61
N THR A 117 23.70 -6.83 -19.13
CA THR A 117 23.53 -6.12 -17.86
C THR A 117 22.39 -5.13 -17.87
N ASP A 118 22.00 -4.59 -19.03
CA ASP A 118 20.91 -3.63 -19.17
C ASP A 118 19.55 -4.27 -18.87
N ALA A 119 19.48 -5.60 -18.94
CA ALA A 119 18.32 -6.40 -18.57
C ALA A 119 18.10 -6.51 -17.04
N ARG A 120 19.11 -6.21 -16.21
CA ARG A 120 19.03 -6.33 -14.74
C ARG A 120 17.82 -5.61 -14.12
N PRO A 121 17.59 -4.29 -14.34
CA PRO A 121 16.47 -3.59 -13.74
C PRO A 121 15.10 -4.13 -14.20
N ILE A 122 15.02 -4.69 -15.41
CA ILE A 122 13.81 -5.30 -15.96
C ILE A 122 13.51 -6.61 -15.23
N LEU A 123 14.51 -7.47 -15.09
CA LEU A 123 14.38 -8.78 -14.45
C LEU A 123 14.19 -8.67 -12.92
N GLU A 124 14.83 -7.70 -12.28
CA GLU A 124 14.61 -7.40 -10.86
C GLU A 124 13.16 -6.96 -10.59
N ARG A 125 12.60 -6.12 -11.47
CA ARG A 125 11.20 -5.70 -11.39
C ARG A 125 10.26 -6.90 -11.58
N ALA A 126 10.56 -7.75 -12.58
CA ALA A 126 9.80 -8.97 -12.85
C ALA A 126 9.78 -9.92 -11.63
N ALA A 127 10.93 -10.09 -10.97
CA ALA A 127 11.03 -10.91 -9.76
C ALA A 127 10.15 -10.37 -8.62
N LYS A 128 10.17 -9.05 -8.41
CA LYS A 128 9.33 -8.36 -7.40
C LYS A 128 7.83 -8.49 -7.71
N SER A 129 7.44 -8.56 -8.99
CA SER A 129 6.04 -8.75 -9.40
C SER A 129 5.52 -10.18 -9.33
N GLY A 130 6.37 -11.18 -9.02
CA GLY A 130 5.94 -12.56 -8.76
C GLY A 130 6.64 -13.58 -9.65
N GLY A 131 7.94 -13.84 -9.39
CA GLY A 131 8.77 -14.79 -10.13
C GLY A 131 8.26 -16.24 -10.19
N ILE A 132 9.10 -17.14 -10.74
CA ILE A 132 8.74 -18.48 -11.27
C ILE A 132 7.93 -19.35 -10.28
N ASP A 133 8.07 -19.13 -8.97
CA ASP A 133 7.38 -19.89 -7.92
C ASP A 133 5.92 -19.48 -7.65
N ARG A 134 5.39 -18.43 -8.29
CA ARG A 134 3.96 -18.08 -8.23
C ARG A 134 3.30 -18.24 -9.61
N GLY A 135 3.24 -19.49 -10.09
CA GLY A 135 2.25 -19.95 -11.08
C GLY A 135 1.95 -18.99 -12.22
N GLY A 136 2.96 -18.63 -13.02
CA GLY A 136 2.84 -17.71 -14.16
C GLY A 136 3.05 -18.41 -15.49
N GLY A 137 2.20 -19.39 -15.82
CA GLY A 137 2.10 -19.90 -17.18
C GLY A 137 1.40 -18.86 -18.05
N ALA A 138 2.11 -18.36 -19.06
CA ALA A 138 1.64 -17.38 -20.03
C ALA A 138 0.22 -17.66 -20.54
N ASN A 139 -0.68 -16.67 -20.39
CA ASN A 139 -1.78 -16.37 -21.31
C ASN A 139 -2.25 -14.94 -21.03
N TYR A 140 -2.22 -14.09 -22.07
CA TYR A 140 -3.06 -12.90 -22.28
C TYR A 140 -3.92 -12.45 -21.09
N ASP A 141 -3.46 -11.46 -20.29
CA ASP A 141 -4.38 -10.59 -19.54
C ASP A 141 -3.69 -9.36 -18.92
N ASP A 142 -3.21 -8.44 -19.77
CA ASP A 142 -2.96 -7.06 -19.31
C ASP A 142 -4.25 -6.44 -18.76
N GLU A 143 -5.42 -6.84 -19.27
CA GLU A 143 -6.70 -6.29 -18.85
C GLU A 143 -7.18 -6.86 -17.50
N ALA A 144 -6.98 -8.14 -17.17
CA ALA A 144 -7.31 -8.66 -15.83
C ALA A 144 -6.30 -8.22 -14.77
N THR A 145 -5.03 -8.03 -15.12
CA THR A 145 -4.03 -7.48 -14.19
C THR A 145 -4.28 -6.00 -13.94
N GLU A 146 -4.59 -5.21 -14.97
CA GLU A 146 -5.04 -3.82 -14.82
C GLU A 146 -6.40 -3.73 -14.11
N ARG A 147 -7.36 -4.61 -14.41
CA ARG A 147 -8.64 -4.69 -13.67
C ARG A 147 -8.41 -5.03 -12.22
N GLN A 148 -7.51 -5.95 -11.89
CA GLN A 148 -7.20 -6.30 -10.51
C GLN A 148 -6.45 -5.16 -9.80
N GLN A 149 -5.53 -4.48 -10.47
CA GLN A 149 -4.86 -3.30 -9.91
C GLN A 149 -5.83 -2.12 -9.71
N ARG A 150 -6.71 -1.88 -10.69
CA ARG A 150 -7.79 -0.89 -10.60
C ARG A 150 -8.74 -1.23 -9.47
N GLN A 151 -9.19 -2.48 -9.36
CA GLN A 151 -10.02 -2.95 -8.25
C GLN A 151 -9.32 -2.78 -6.90
N ARG A 152 -8.00 -3.05 -6.80
CA ARG A 152 -7.25 -2.79 -5.56
C ARG A 152 -7.16 -1.30 -5.24
N ARG A 153 -6.98 -0.42 -6.23
CA ARG A 153 -6.98 1.04 -6.03
C ARG A 153 -8.35 1.54 -5.63
N GLU A 154 -9.41 1.12 -6.32
CA GLU A 154 -10.80 1.44 -6.00
C GLU A 154 -11.17 0.91 -4.61
N GLN A 155 -10.74 -0.29 -4.23
CA GLN A 155 -10.91 -0.81 -2.88
C GLN A 155 -10.13 0.00 -1.85
N ALA A 156 -8.88 0.38 -2.13
CA ALA A 156 -8.08 1.21 -1.23
C ALA A 156 -8.69 2.62 -1.06
N GLU A 157 -9.15 3.24 -2.15
CA GLU A 157 -9.87 4.51 -2.14
C GLU A 157 -11.19 4.39 -1.39
N LYS A 158 -11.92 3.29 -1.61
CA LYS A 158 -13.17 3.00 -0.90
C LYS A 158 -12.92 2.80 0.59
N HIS A 159 -11.88 2.07 0.98
CA HIS A 159 -11.51 1.89 2.38
C HIS A 159 -11.00 3.17 3.02
N ALA A 160 -10.26 4.01 2.30
CA ALA A 160 -9.85 5.33 2.77
C ALA A 160 -11.07 6.24 2.97
N LYS A 161 -12.01 6.21 2.03
CA LYS A 161 -13.27 6.97 2.12
C LYS A 161 -14.16 6.45 3.24
N GLU A 162 -14.35 5.13 3.35
CA GLU A 162 -15.06 4.47 4.46
C GLU A 162 -14.38 4.82 5.80
N GLY A 163 -13.06 4.92 5.84
CA GLY A 163 -12.30 5.36 7.01
C GLY A 163 -12.56 6.82 7.38
N CYS A 164 -12.62 7.73 6.40
CA CYS A 164 -12.97 9.13 6.64
C CYS A 164 -14.45 9.31 7.01
N ASP A 165 -15.37 8.57 6.38
CA ASP A 165 -16.80 8.57 6.73
C ASP A 165 -16.98 8.02 8.16
N HIS A 166 -16.26 6.97 8.54
CA HIS A 166 -16.29 6.42 9.89
C HIS A 166 -15.69 7.37 10.93
N ALA A 167 -14.54 7.98 10.62
CA ALA A 167 -13.92 8.99 11.49
C ALA A 167 -14.82 10.22 11.66
N ARG A 168 -15.58 10.58 10.61
CA ARG A 168 -16.59 11.63 10.67
C ARG A 168 -17.68 11.29 11.67
N ASP A 169 -18.28 10.11 11.57
CA ASP A 169 -19.31 9.66 12.51
C ASP A 169 -18.75 9.63 13.94
N SER A 170 -17.56 9.07 14.17
CA SER A 170 -16.92 9.06 15.49
C SER A 170 -16.64 10.47 16.03
N CYS A 171 -16.23 11.40 15.17
CA CYS A 171 -16.02 12.79 15.54
C CYS A 171 -17.33 13.53 15.87
N GLU A 172 -18.42 13.28 15.12
CA GLU A 172 -19.76 13.81 15.45
C GLU A 172 -20.22 13.40 16.85
N HIS A 173 -19.74 12.24 17.32
CA HIS A 173 -19.99 11.69 18.64
C HIS A 173 -18.96 12.08 19.71
N GLY A 174 -17.99 12.94 19.39
CA GLY A 174 -17.08 13.52 20.37
C GLY A 174 -15.79 12.74 20.61
N GLU A 175 -15.41 11.81 19.74
CA GLU A 175 -14.13 11.11 19.85
C GLU A 175 -12.95 11.99 19.39
N PRO A 176 -12.00 12.35 20.28
CA PRO A 176 -10.92 13.28 19.95
C PRO A 176 -9.96 12.76 18.87
N GLU A 177 -9.60 11.47 18.95
CA GLU A 177 -8.68 10.83 18.00
C GLU A 177 -9.27 10.76 16.59
N ALA A 178 -10.59 10.60 16.48
CA ALA A 178 -11.29 10.61 15.20
C ALA A 178 -11.33 12.01 14.58
N CYS A 179 -11.54 13.04 15.39
CA CYS A 179 -11.49 14.43 14.92
C CYS A 179 -10.09 14.87 14.47
N GLU A 180 -9.04 14.43 15.18
CA GLU A 180 -7.64 14.65 14.77
C GLU A 180 -7.35 13.95 13.43
N PHE A 181 -7.77 12.69 13.29
CA PHE A 181 -7.63 11.94 12.03
C PHE A 181 -8.35 12.62 10.85
N LEU A 182 -9.53 13.22 11.06
CA LEU A 182 -10.23 13.97 10.02
C LEU A 182 -9.42 15.18 9.53
N SER A 183 -8.78 15.90 10.45
CA SER A 183 -7.98 17.07 10.13
C SER A 183 -6.68 16.70 9.40
N GLU A 184 -5.98 15.66 9.85
CA GLU A 184 -4.66 15.29 9.33
C GLU A 184 -4.72 14.42 8.07
N ALA A 185 -5.65 13.47 8.01
CA ALA A 185 -5.71 12.45 6.96
C ALA A 185 -6.86 12.68 5.96
N CYS A 186 -7.96 13.29 6.38
CA CYS A 186 -9.16 13.48 5.55
C CYS A 186 -9.36 14.93 5.05
N GLY A 187 -8.50 15.86 5.46
CA GLY A 187 -8.47 17.24 4.96
C GLY A 187 -9.61 18.14 5.45
N TYR A 188 -10.21 17.83 6.59
CA TYR A 188 -11.19 18.71 7.24
C TYR A 188 -10.49 19.89 7.90
N ASP A 189 -11.07 21.08 7.77
CA ASP A 189 -10.61 22.26 8.51
C ASP A 189 -11.20 22.30 9.94
N ASP A 190 -10.58 23.08 10.81
CA ASP A 190 -10.98 23.21 12.22
C ASP A 190 -12.45 23.64 12.38
N GLN A 191 -13.00 24.42 11.45
CA GLN A 191 -14.40 24.87 11.50
C GLN A 191 -15.36 23.74 11.14
N GLN A 192 -15.00 22.89 10.18
CA GLN A 192 -15.76 21.71 9.81
C GLN A 192 -15.75 20.69 10.95
N VAL A 193 -14.61 20.47 11.61
CA VAL A 193 -14.52 19.61 12.81
C VAL A 193 -15.36 20.17 13.96
N GLU A 194 -15.33 21.48 14.20
CA GLU A 194 -16.14 22.13 15.23
C GLU A 194 -17.66 22.00 14.93
N GLN A 195 -18.06 22.09 13.67
CA GLN A 195 -19.46 21.88 13.25
C GLN A 195 -19.94 20.45 13.48
N LEU A 196 -19.09 19.44 13.21
CA LEU A 196 -19.41 18.04 13.48
C LEU A 196 -19.61 17.81 15.00
N LEU A 197 -18.72 18.36 15.83
CA LEU A 197 -18.80 18.24 17.29
C LEU A 197 -20.03 18.95 17.88
N SER A 198 -20.33 20.14 17.35
CA SER A 198 -21.44 20.98 17.78
C SER A 198 -22.79 20.58 17.19
N GLY A 199 -22.83 19.53 16.35
CA GLY A 199 -23.94 19.13 15.47
C GLY A 199 -25.33 19.38 16.05
N ASP A 200 -26.19 20.06 15.27
CA ASP A 200 -27.56 20.50 15.58
C ASP A 200 -27.82 20.67 17.09
N LEU A 201 -26.91 21.35 17.80
CA LEU A 201 -27.34 22.15 18.91
C LEU A 201 -28.47 23.01 18.34
N PRO A 202 -29.66 23.05 18.95
CA PRO A 202 -30.61 24.09 18.60
C PRO A 202 -29.83 25.38 18.77
N THR A 203 -29.45 25.98 17.64
CA THR A 203 -29.12 27.39 17.56
C THR A 203 -30.46 28.05 17.74
N ASP A 204 -30.91 28.01 18.98
CA ASP A 204 -32.04 28.80 19.41
C ASP A 204 -31.53 30.24 19.29
N GLU A 205 -31.67 30.80 18.08
CA GLU A 205 -31.56 32.23 17.82
C GLU A 205 -32.60 33.01 18.66
N THR A 206 -33.43 32.31 19.44
CA THR A 206 -34.33 32.84 20.46
C THR A 206 -33.90 32.64 21.92
N SER A 207 -32.70 32.12 22.22
CA SER A 207 -32.20 32.10 23.60
C SER A 207 -31.55 33.44 23.96
N THR A 208 -32.34 34.30 24.60
CA THR A 208 -31.92 35.49 25.33
C THR A 208 -30.65 35.24 26.15
N GLU A 209 -29.65 36.11 25.95
CA GLU A 209 -28.54 36.45 26.84
C GLU A 209 -28.39 35.58 28.11
N GLN A 210 -27.51 34.57 28.05
CA GLN A 210 -26.71 33.94 29.15
C GLN A 210 -26.48 32.44 28.89
N GLY A 211 -25.87 32.09 27.76
CA GLY A 211 -25.21 30.78 27.65
C GLY A 211 -24.00 30.71 28.60
N PRO A 212 -23.64 29.52 29.13
CA PRO A 212 -22.45 29.38 29.96
C PRO A 212 -21.23 29.90 29.19
N SER A 213 -20.49 30.84 29.78
CA SER A 213 -19.33 31.48 29.14
C SER A 213 -18.02 30.96 29.72
N GLY A 214 -16.96 30.97 28.90
CA GLY A 214 -15.62 30.57 29.34
C GLY A 214 -15.53 29.10 29.80
N PRO A 215 -14.93 28.81 30.98
CA PRO A 215 -14.70 27.45 31.46
C PRO A 215 -15.95 26.56 31.54
N GLN A 216 -17.13 27.15 31.79
CA GLN A 216 -18.40 26.43 31.85
C GLN A 216 -18.85 25.92 30.47
N LYS A 217 -18.61 26.70 29.40
CA LYS A 217 -18.87 26.26 28.01
C LYS A 217 -18.01 25.04 27.67
N GLY A 218 -16.71 25.10 28.00
CA GLY A 218 -15.78 24.01 27.73
C GLY A 218 -16.10 22.75 28.56
N ALA A 219 -16.53 22.90 29.81
CA ALA A 219 -16.99 21.77 30.62
C ALA A 219 -18.26 21.13 30.03
N LEU A 220 -19.25 21.96 29.64
CA LEU A 220 -20.48 21.49 29.00
C LEU A 220 -20.20 20.75 27.68
N GLN A 221 -19.33 21.30 26.83
CA GLN A 221 -18.94 20.68 25.57
C GLN A 221 -18.27 19.32 25.78
N ARG A 222 -17.38 19.19 26.77
CA ARG A 222 -16.77 17.89 27.12
C ARG A 222 -17.79 16.89 27.66
N SER A 223 -18.69 17.33 28.53
CA SER A 223 -19.76 16.47 29.04
C SER A 223 -20.71 16.00 27.94
N TRP A 224 -21.00 16.88 26.98
CA TRP A 224 -21.82 16.55 25.82
C TRP A 224 -21.12 15.56 24.88
N GLY A 225 -19.82 15.75 24.63
CA GLY A 225 -19.01 14.79 23.88
C GLY A 225 -18.99 13.41 24.56
N GLY A 226 -18.75 13.35 25.88
CA GLY A 226 -18.79 12.09 26.63
C GLY A 226 -20.17 11.41 26.60
N TYR A 227 -21.26 12.19 26.64
CA TYR A 227 -22.62 11.68 26.51
C TYR A 227 -22.89 11.09 25.12
N LYS A 228 -22.53 11.82 24.06
CA LYS A 228 -22.69 11.34 22.68
C LYS A 228 -21.89 10.05 22.44
N ALA A 229 -20.62 10.00 22.85
CA ALA A 229 -19.79 8.81 22.73
C ALA A 229 -20.40 7.59 23.46
N ALA A 230 -20.94 7.79 24.66
CA ALA A 230 -21.62 6.73 25.41
C ALA A 230 -22.86 6.20 24.67
N ILE A 231 -23.67 7.08 24.04
CA ILE A 231 -24.83 6.67 23.25
C ILE A 231 -24.41 5.86 22.03
N SER A 232 -23.40 6.31 21.29
CA SER A 232 -22.92 5.61 20.09
C SER A 232 -22.37 4.24 20.43
N GLU A 233 -21.65 4.12 21.54
CA GLU A 233 -21.18 2.83 22.01
C GLU A 233 -22.35 1.89 22.39
N ILE A 234 -23.39 2.42 23.04
CA ILE A 234 -24.61 1.63 23.32
C ILE A 234 -25.27 1.16 22.02
N ASP A 235 -25.42 2.03 21.02
CA ASP A 235 -26.04 1.68 19.74
C ASP A 235 -25.26 0.59 19.00
N ARG A 236 -23.92 0.72 19.00
CA ARG A 236 -23.00 -0.30 18.46
C ARG A 236 -23.15 -1.63 19.20
N LEU A 237 -23.24 -1.60 20.53
CA LEU A 237 -23.41 -2.81 21.35
C LEU A 237 -24.78 -3.49 21.10
N LEU A 238 -25.84 -2.72 20.93
CA LEU A 238 -27.17 -3.24 20.61
C LEU A 238 -27.19 -3.93 19.25
N THR A 239 -26.64 -3.29 18.21
CA THR A 239 -26.52 -3.90 16.87
C THR A 239 -25.73 -5.21 16.95
N ASN A 240 -24.58 -5.20 17.63
CA ASN A 240 -23.78 -6.41 17.83
C ASN A 240 -24.54 -7.50 18.59
N LEU A 241 -25.32 -7.14 19.61
CA LEU A 241 -26.11 -8.09 20.37
C LEU A 241 -27.16 -8.77 19.48
N GLU A 242 -27.85 -8.02 18.62
CA GLU A 242 -28.85 -8.57 17.69
C GLU A 242 -28.23 -9.57 16.72
N GLU A 243 -27.09 -9.23 16.10
CA GLU A 243 -26.37 -10.11 15.20
C GLU A 243 -25.91 -11.40 15.90
N ARG A 244 -25.30 -11.26 17.08
CA ARG A 244 -24.79 -12.41 17.86
C ARG A 244 -25.91 -13.30 18.36
N LYS A 245 -27.05 -12.73 18.75
CA LYS A 245 -28.26 -13.47 19.10
C LYS A 245 -28.76 -14.31 17.93
N ALA A 246 -28.89 -13.71 16.75
CA ALA A 246 -29.35 -14.43 15.55
C ALA A 246 -28.40 -15.58 15.19
N ALA A 247 -27.09 -15.33 15.20
CA ALA A 247 -26.08 -16.35 14.94
C ALA A 247 -26.14 -17.50 15.97
N ALA A 248 -26.29 -17.19 17.26
CA ALA A 248 -26.41 -18.19 18.32
C ALA A 248 -27.67 -19.05 18.14
N GLN A 249 -28.82 -18.45 17.84
CA GLN A 249 -30.08 -19.17 17.58
C GLN A 249 -29.96 -20.10 16.36
N GLN A 250 -29.36 -19.62 15.27
CA GLN A 250 -29.15 -20.42 14.06
C GLN A 250 -28.22 -21.62 14.33
N ALA A 251 -27.09 -21.39 15.01
CA ALA A 251 -26.16 -22.45 15.35
C ALA A 251 -26.81 -23.50 16.27
N PHE A 252 -27.59 -23.05 17.25
CA PHE A 252 -28.29 -23.94 18.17
C PHE A 252 -29.35 -24.79 17.47
N ALA A 253 -30.11 -24.20 16.54
CA ALA A 253 -31.06 -24.93 15.69
C ALA A 253 -30.36 -26.01 14.85
N ALA A 254 -29.20 -25.69 14.26
CA ALA A 254 -28.40 -26.65 13.50
C ALA A 254 -27.89 -27.81 14.39
N ILE A 255 -27.43 -27.51 15.61
CA ILE A 255 -27.02 -28.53 16.58
C ILE A 255 -28.18 -29.48 16.89
N ASN A 256 -29.36 -28.94 17.18
CA ASN A 256 -30.53 -29.76 17.49
C ASN A 256 -31.00 -30.61 16.30
N GLN A 257 -30.89 -30.09 15.08
CA GLN A 257 -31.17 -30.87 13.87
C GLN A 257 -30.20 -32.06 13.72
N ILE A 258 -28.90 -31.87 13.99
CA ILE A 258 -27.91 -32.96 13.96
C ILE A 258 -28.22 -34.01 15.03
N ARG A 259 -28.59 -33.57 16.24
CA ARG A 259 -28.96 -34.46 17.35
C ARG A 259 -30.19 -35.31 17.02
N GLU A 260 -31.21 -34.70 16.44
CA GLU A 260 -32.42 -35.40 16.00
C GLU A 260 -32.11 -36.47 14.94
N GLN A 261 -31.28 -36.14 13.94
CA GLN A 261 -30.82 -37.10 12.93
C GLN A 261 -30.01 -38.25 13.53
N ALA A 262 -29.33 -38.01 14.65
CA ALA A 262 -28.59 -39.01 15.41
C ALA A 262 -29.43 -39.77 16.46
N GLY A 263 -30.75 -39.51 16.54
CA GLY A 263 -31.65 -40.14 17.50
C GLY A 263 -31.42 -39.70 18.95
N GLN A 264 -30.84 -38.51 19.16
CA GLN A 264 -30.64 -37.91 20.47
C GLN A 264 -31.70 -36.85 20.77
N ASP A 265 -32.04 -36.68 22.05
CA ASP A 265 -32.97 -35.64 22.48
C ASP A 265 -32.40 -34.22 22.20
N PRO A 266 -33.24 -33.26 21.77
CA PRO A 266 -32.83 -31.86 21.60
C PRO A 266 -32.29 -31.24 22.90
N LEU A 267 -31.39 -30.26 22.76
CA LEU A 267 -30.93 -29.42 23.86
C LEU A 267 -31.83 -28.18 24.01
N GLU A 268 -31.83 -27.59 25.20
CA GLU A 268 -32.46 -26.31 25.50
C GLU A 268 -31.41 -25.19 25.62
N PRO A 269 -31.63 -23.99 25.06
CA PRO A 269 -30.64 -22.91 25.05
C PRO A 269 -30.68 -22.07 26.34
N GLU A 270 -30.62 -22.70 27.51
CA GLU A 270 -30.80 -22.07 28.83
C GLU A 270 -29.92 -20.83 29.03
N ARG A 271 -28.62 -20.93 28.69
CA ARG A 271 -27.68 -19.81 28.87
C ARG A 271 -27.99 -18.61 27.96
N LEU A 272 -28.49 -18.86 26.75
CA LEU A 272 -28.89 -17.77 25.86
C LEU A 272 -30.14 -17.08 26.39
N HIS A 273 -31.10 -17.84 26.91
CA HIS A 273 -32.30 -17.27 27.54
C HIS A 273 -31.95 -16.37 28.74
N GLU A 274 -31.10 -16.84 29.66
CA GLU A 274 -30.67 -16.07 30.84
C GLU A 274 -30.03 -14.72 30.46
N LEU A 275 -29.18 -14.69 29.43
CA LEU A 275 -28.53 -13.46 28.97
C LEU A 275 -29.51 -12.48 28.32
N LEU A 276 -30.50 -13.00 27.57
CA LEU A 276 -31.54 -12.17 26.96
C LEU A 276 -32.51 -11.60 27.99
N GLU A 277 -32.85 -12.37 29.02
CA GLU A 277 -33.66 -11.91 30.16
C GLU A 277 -32.95 -10.78 30.91
N THR A 278 -31.66 -10.94 31.21
CA THR A 278 -30.85 -9.88 31.83
C THR A 278 -30.86 -8.58 31.01
N THR A 279 -30.79 -8.68 29.69
CA THR A 279 -30.86 -7.52 28.79
C THR A 279 -32.24 -6.84 28.84
N GLN A 280 -33.30 -7.64 28.92
CA GLN A 280 -34.67 -7.14 29.02
C GLN A 280 -34.91 -6.43 30.36
N ASP A 281 -34.36 -6.94 31.45
CA ASP A 281 -34.45 -6.31 32.77
C ASP A 281 -33.78 -4.93 32.80
N LEU A 282 -32.61 -4.79 32.16
CA LEU A 282 -31.94 -3.49 32.01
C LEU A 282 -32.83 -2.47 31.27
N ALA A 283 -33.55 -2.90 30.23
CA ALA A 283 -34.48 -2.03 29.52
C ALA A 283 -35.66 -1.58 30.40
N VAL A 284 -36.18 -2.47 31.25
CA VAL A 284 -37.28 -2.15 32.18
C VAL A 284 -36.84 -1.19 33.29
N GLN A 285 -35.64 -1.39 33.85
CA GLN A 285 -35.06 -0.52 34.89
C GLN A 285 -34.89 0.92 34.37
N ASN A 286 -34.33 1.10 33.17
CA ASN A 286 -34.17 2.41 32.55
C ASN A 286 -35.50 3.15 32.37
N HIS A 287 -36.57 2.43 31.99
CA HIS A 287 -37.90 3.04 31.83
C HIS A 287 -38.55 3.43 33.18
N ALA A 288 -38.18 2.80 34.29
CA ALA A 288 -38.65 3.16 35.63
C ALA A 288 -37.93 4.39 36.21
N GLU A 289 -36.66 4.62 35.85
CA GLU A 289 -35.86 5.76 36.33
C GLU A 289 -36.18 7.09 35.62
N HIS A 290 -36.84 7.05 34.47
CA HIS A 290 -37.19 8.22 33.64
C HIS A 290 -38.68 8.61 33.68
N ARG A 291 -39.44 8.16 34.68
CA ARG A 291 -40.82 8.60 34.97
C ARG A 291 -40.88 9.41 36.27
#